data_AF-A0A0F9CA44-F1
#
_entry.id   AF-A0A0F9CA44-F1
#
_cell.length_a   1.000
_cell.length_b   1.000
_cell.length_c   1.000
_cell.angle_alpha   90.00
_cell.angle_beta   90.00
_cell.angle_gamma   90.00
#
_symmetry.space_group_name_H-M   'P 1'
#
loop_
_entity.id
_entity.type
_entity.pdbx_description
1 polymer ?
#
loop_
_entity_poly.entity_id
_entity_poly.type
_entity_poly.pdbx_seq_one_letter_code
_entity_poly.pdbx_strand_id
1 'polypeptide(L)'
;MKGIEESKGGMDEMVSPLTENEASYSPLQLHFLRRLNRLLRLRQEQAPELNGDGVRLIDRAIYATYCDATDVGVAEEAQSLLRRVPAPSSGRTEA
;
A
#
# COMPACT_ATOMS: atom_id res chain seq x y z
N MET A 1 7.75 -45.37 -17.80
CA MET A 1 6.54 -44.55 -17.53
C MET A 1 6.96 -43.47 -16.54
N LYS A 2 6.97 -42.22 -17.00
CA LYS A 2 7.52 -41.03 -16.32
C LYS A 2 6.43 -40.46 -15.42
N GLY A 3 6.59 -40.57 -14.10
CA GLY A 3 5.70 -39.94 -13.12
C GLY A 3 5.92 -38.44 -13.12
N ILE A 4 4.84 -37.71 -13.33
CA ILE A 4 4.80 -36.25 -13.46
C ILE A 4 5.05 -35.63 -12.09
N GLU A 5 6.07 -34.79 -11.99
CA GLU A 5 6.30 -33.89 -10.87
C GLU A 5 5.19 -32.83 -10.86
N GLU A 6 4.23 -32.96 -9.95
CA GLU A 6 3.33 -31.87 -9.63
C GLU A 6 4.07 -30.85 -8.76
N SER A 7 4.75 -29.91 -9.41
CA SER A 7 5.13 -28.63 -8.83
C SER A 7 3.86 -27.91 -8.39
N LYS A 8 3.46 -28.10 -7.13
CA LYS A 8 2.43 -27.30 -6.50
C LYS A 8 3.06 -25.97 -6.11
N GLY A 9 3.01 -25.04 -7.07
CA GLY A 9 3.57 -23.70 -6.99
C GLY A 9 3.14 -22.98 -5.70
N GLY A 10 4.14 -22.41 -5.04
CA GLY A 10 3.98 -21.51 -3.91
C GLY A 10 3.19 -20.28 -4.34
N MET A 11 1.92 -20.25 -3.95
CA MET A 11 1.10 -19.04 -3.90
C MET A 11 1.10 -18.43 -2.49
N ASP A 12 2.04 -18.84 -1.64
CA ASP A 12 2.12 -18.44 -0.22
C ASP A 12 3.14 -17.30 0.01
N GLU A 13 3.85 -16.87 -1.05
CA GLU A 13 4.98 -15.93 -0.95
C GLU A 13 4.63 -14.50 -1.45
N MET A 14 3.35 -14.13 -1.51
CA MET A 14 2.93 -12.78 -1.91
C MET A 14 1.95 -12.09 -0.96
N VAL A 15 1.89 -12.50 0.31
CA VAL A 15 1.16 -11.74 1.33
C VAL A 15 2.16 -10.91 2.15
N SER A 16 1.95 -9.60 2.07
CA SER A 16 2.81 -8.51 2.54
C SER A 16 3.22 -8.60 4.02
N PRO A 17 4.32 -7.91 4.42
CA PRO A 17 4.84 -7.89 5.79
C PRO A 17 3.97 -7.04 6.73
N LEU A 18 2.74 -7.51 6.97
CA LEU A 18 1.83 -7.09 8.04
C LEU A 18 1.74 -8.20 9.10
N THR A 19 2.86 -8.88 9.36
CA THR A 19 3.03 -9.76 10.52
C THR A 19 3.14 -8.82 11.72
N GLU A 20 2.17 -8.69 12.62
CA GLU A 20 1.79 -9.72 13.61
C GLU A 20 0.34 -9.56 14.15
N ASN A 21 -0.51 -8.69 13.56
CA ASN A 21 -1.78 -8.30 14.20
C ASN A 21 -3.03 -8.34 13.29
N GLU A 22 -2.98 -8.97 12.10
CA GLU A 22 -4.13 -9.04 11.18
C GLU A 22 -5.40 -9.64 11.82
N ALA A 23 -5.26 -10.52 12.82
CA ALA A 23 -6.39 -11.11 13.56
C ALA A 23 -7.12 -10.13 14.50
N SER A 24 -6.49 -9.00 14.83
CA SER A 24 -7.04 -8.00 15.77
C SER A 24 -7.85 -6.91 15.08
N TYR A 25 -7.81 -6.84 13.75
CA TYR A 25 -8.56 -5.84 12.98
C TYR A 25 -9.83 -6.41 12.38
N SER A 26 -10.88 -5.60 12.36
CA SER A 26 -12.08 -5.93 11.59
C SER A 26 -11.77 -6.00 10.09
N PRO A 27 -12.57 -6.74 9.30
CA PRO A 27 -12.40 -6.79 7.85
C PRO A 27 -12.41 -5.42 7.18
N LEU A 28 -13.16 -4.46 7.72
CA LEU A 28 -13.24 -3.09 7.23
C LEU A 28 -11.94 -2.32 7.50
N GLN A 29 -11.40 -2.42 8.71
CA GLN A 29 -10.11 -1.83 9.07
C GLN A 29 -8.98 -2.37 8.19
N LEU A 30 -8.96 -3.69 8.00
CA LEU A 30 -7.97 -4.36 7.15
C LEU A 30 -8.10 -3.93 5.68
N HIS A 31 -9.32 -3.72 5.18
CA HIS A 31 -9.56 -3.18 3.84
C HIS A 31 -8.89 -1.82 3.65
N PHE A 32 -9.09 -0.88 4.56
CA PHE A 32 -8.51 0.45 4.46
C PHE A 32 -6.98 0.43 4.57
N LEU A 33 -6.41 -0.37 5.47
CA LEU A 33 -4.95 -0.50 5.60
C LEU A 33 -4.31 -1.11 4.34
N ARG A 34 -4.90 -2.17 3.78
CA ARG A 34 -4.43 -2.79 2.53
C ARG A 34 -4.56 -1.84 1.35
N ARG A 35 -5.68 -1.12 1.25
CA ARG A 35 -5.90 -0.12 0.20
C ARG A 35 -4.88 1.02 0.30
N LEU A 36 -4.62 1.53 1.50
CA LEU A 36 -3.64 2.59 1.74
C LEU A 36 -2.24 2.13 1.32
N ASN A 37 -1.82 0.93 1.75
CA ASN A 37 -0.54 0.36 1.34
C ASN A 37 -0.41 0.24 -0.18
N ARG A 38 -1.45 -0.26 -0.86
CA ARG A 38 -1.47 -0.37 -2.32
C ARG A 38 -1.32 0.99 -3.01
N LEU A 39 -2.05 2.01 -2.55
CA LEU A 39 -1.97 3.36 -3.13
C LEU A 39 -0.60 3.99 -2.93
N LEU A 40 0.02 3.76 -1.76
CA LEU A 40 1.38 4.21 -1.47
C LEU A 40 2.42 3.55 -2.38
N ARG A 41 2.28 2.25 -2.66
CA ARG A 41 3.12 1.56 -3.64
C ARG A 41 2.89 2.07 -5.05
N LEU A 42 1.62 2.23 -5.46
CA LEU A 42 1.26 2.77 -6.77
C LEU A 42 1.87 4.15 -6.99
N ARG A 43 1.85 5.00 -5.96
CA ARG A 43 2.48 6.32 -6.00
C ARG A 43 3.98 6.24 -6.27
N GLN A 44 4.69 5.29 -5.64
CA GLN A 44 6.14 5.15 -5.85
C GLN A 44 6.46 4.52 -7.21
N GLU A 45 5.75 3.45 -7.56
CA GLU A 45 6.02 2.64 -8.74
C GLU A 45 5.63 3.40 -10.03
N GLN A 46 4.53 4.17 -10.03
CA GLN A 46 4.00 4.82 -11.23
C GLN A 46 4.21 6.34 -11.30
N ALA A 47 4.69 7.00 -10.23
CA ALA A 47 4.98 8.44 -10.30
C ALA A 47 5.90 8.85 -11.47
N PRO A 48 6.93 8.07 -11.89
CA PRO A 48 7.77 8.44 -13.03
C PRO A 48 7.04 8.41 -14.38
N GLU A 49 5.98 7.60 -14.49
CA GLU A 49 5.23 7.38 -15.73
C GLU A 49 3.96 8.25 -15.81
N LEU A 50 3.49 8.75 -14.67
CA LEU A 50 2.30 9.59 -14.59
C LEU A 50 2.63 11.07 -14.78
N ASN A 51 1.69 11.79 -15.38
CA ASN A 51 1.70 13.25 -15.36
C ASN A 51 1.38 13.78 -13.96
N GLY A 52 1.61 15.08 -13.73
CA GLY A 52 1.37 15.70 -12.42
C GLY A 52 -0.06 15.53 -11.91
N ASP A 53 -1.06 15.53 -12.79
CA ASP A 53 -2.45 15.30 -12.39
C ASP A 53 -2.72 13.85 -11.95
N GLY A 54 -2.10 12.86 -12.60
CA GLY A 54 -2.16 11.47 -12.18
C GLY A 54 -1.58 11.26 -10.79
N VAL A 55 -0.43 11.88 -10.51
CA VAL A 55 0.19 11.84 -9.17
C VAL A 55 -0.73 12.51 -8.14
N ARG A 56 -1.30 13.67 -8.45
CA ARG A 56 -2.25 14.36 -7.56
C ARG A 56 -3.52 13.56 -7.27
N LEU A 57 -3.99 12.79 -8.24
CA LEU A 57 -5.16 11.93 -8.08
C LEU A 57 -4.87 10.77 -7.12
N ILE A 58 -3.67 10.19 -7.21
CA ILE A 58 -3.21 9.17 -6.25
C ILE A 58 -3.04 9.79 -4.86
N ASP A 59 -2.44 10.98 -4.73
CA ASP A 59 -2.29 11.68 -3.45
C ASP A 59 -3.66 11.95 -2.80
N ARG A 60 -4.65 12.36 -3.61
CA ARG A 60 -6.04 12.55 -3.15
C ARG A 60 -6.65 11.25 -2.65
N ALA A 61 -6.43 10.13 -3.36
CA ALA A 61 -6.93 8.83 -2.96
C ALA A 61 -6.25 8.30 -1.69
N ILE A 62 -4.95 8.54 -1.51
CA ILE A 62 -4.21 8.24 -0.29
C ILE A 62 -4.80 8.99 0.88
N TYR A 63 -5.00 10.31 0.73
CA TYR A 63 -5.57 11.14 1.79
C TYR A 63 -6.97 10.69 2.19
N ALA A 64 -7.86 10.44 1.21
CA ALA A 64 -9.21 9.94 1.50
C ALA A 64 -9.18 8.60 2.23
N THR A 65 -8.34 7.66 1.78
CA THR A 65 -8.20 6.34 2.43
C THR A 65 -7.63 6.45 3.85
N TYR A 66 -6.74 7.43 4.09
CA TYR A 66 -6.23 7.71 5.43
C TYR A 66 -7.32 8.27 6.36
N CYS A 67 -8.17 9.17 5.87
CA CYS A 67 -9.33 9.64 6.62
C CYS A 67 -10.26 8.47 6.98
N ASP A 68 -10.59 7.62 6.00
CA ASP A 68 -11.42 6.44 6.25
C ASP A 68 -10.79 5.49 7.30
N ALA A 69 -9.48 5.25 7.21
CA ALA A 69 -8.72 4.46 8.18
C ALA A 69 -8.75 5.08 9.60
N THR A 70 -8.71 6.41 9.67
CA THR A 70 -8.81 7.17 10.93
C THR A 70 -10.21 7.04 11.53
N ASP A 71 -11.24 7.15 10.70
CA ASP A 71 -12.65 7.07 11.12
C ASP A 71 -13.02 5.68 11.66
N VAL A 72 -12.39 4.62 11.14
CA VAL A 72 -12.56 3.25 11.67
C VAL A 72 -11.58 2.88 12.79
N GLY A 73 -10.78 3.85 13.27
CA GLY A 73 -9.95 3.70 14.47
C GLY A 73 -8.58 3.03 14.28
N VAL A 74 -8.04 2.95 13.06
CA VAL A 74 -6.68 2.41 12.77
C VAL A 74 -5.71 3.49 12.30
N ALA A 75 -5.80 4.66 12.93
CA ALA A 75 -5.00 5.83 12.59
C ALA A 75 -3.49 5.58 12.81
N GLU A 76 -3.10 4.85 13.86
CA GLU A 76 -1.69 4.60 14.18
C GLU A 76 -1.01 3.71 13.12
N GLU A 77 -1.68 2.64 12.71
CA GLU A 77 -1.22 1.76 11.65
C GLU A 77 -1.14 2.49 10.32
N ALA A 78 -2.16 3.30 10.01
CA ALA A 78 -2.17 4.12 8.81
C ALA A 78 -1.01 5.14 8.79
N GLN A 79 -0.69 5.77 9.93
CA GLN A 79 0.48 6.64 10.06
C GLN A 79 1.80 5.89 9.92
N SER A 80 1.89 4.69 10.49
CA SER A 80 3.06 3.82 10.33
C SER A 80 3.31 3.50 8.86
N LEU A 81 2.25 3.17 8.10
CA LEU A 81 2.33 2.96 6.66
C LEU A 81 2.83 4.20 5.91
N LEU A 82 2.35 5.38 6.26
CA LEU A 82 2.79 6.64 5.64
C LEU A 82 4.27 6.95 5.92
N ARG A 83 4.76 6.68 7.13
CA ARG A 83 6.17 6.90 7.52
C ARG A 83 7.14 5.95 6.82
N ARG A 84 6.69 4.76 6.44
CA ARG A 84 7.50 3.78 5.71
C ARG A 84 7.76 4.18 4.26
N VAL A 85 6.95 5.09 3.71
CA VAL A 85 7.18 5.63 2.37
C VAL A 85 8.20 6.75 2.49
N PRO A 86 9.36 6.65 1.80
CA PRO A 86 10.26 7.78 1.68
C PRO A 86 9.46 8.97 1.16
N ALA A 87 9.57 10.12 1.85
CA ALA A 87 9.03 11.36 1.31
C ALA A 87 9.56 11.51 -0.12
N PRO A 88 8.71 11.90 -1.10
CA PRO A 88 9.21 12.16 -2.44
C PRO A 88 10.31 13.19 -2.27
N SER A 89 11.53 12.87 -2.72
CA SER A 89 12.58 13.87 -2.86
C SER A 89 11.93 14.96 -3.70
N SER A 90 11.59 16.07 -3.05
CA SER A 90 11.05 17.22 -3.75
C SER A 90 12.18 17.64 -4.66
N GLY A 91 12.08 17.25 -5.93
CA GLY A 91 12.88 17.78 -7.03
C GLY A 91 12.57 19.25 -7.11
N ARG A 92 13.15 20.04 -6.20
CA ARG A 92 13.32 21.46 -6.35
C ARG A 92 14.36 21.59 -7.46
N THR A 93 13.89 21.55 -8.70
CA THR A 93 14.65 22.04 -9.84
C THR A 93 14.74 23.54 -9.62
N GLU A 94 15.84 23.98 -9.00
CA GLU A 94 16.24 25.38 -9.04
C GLU A 94 16.63 25.72 -10.48
N ALA A 95 16.19 26.91 -10.89
CA ALA A 95 16.20 27.44 -12.25
C ALA A 95 17.59 27.74 -12.81
#